data_AF-A0A0R2V862-F1
#
_entry.id   AF-A0A0R2V862-F1
#
_cell.length_a   1.000
_cell.length_b   1.000
_cell.length_c   1.000
_cell.angle_alpha   90.00
_cell.angle_beta   90.00
_cell.angle_gamma   90.00
#
_symmetry.space_group_name_H-M   'P 1'
#
loop_
_entity.id
_entity.type
_entity.pdbx_description
1 polymer ?
#
loop_
_entity_poly.entity_id
_entity_poly.type
_entity_poly.pdbx_seq_one_letter_code
_entity_poly.pdbx_strand_id
1 'polypeptide(L)' 'MLEKYFNYKKHKTDFKTEVLAGVTTFLTMAYIMFLNPFILSGEFAGPEKGFFDFGAVFTATIVATAVA' A
#
# COMPACT_ATOMS: atom_id res chain seq x y z
N MET A 1 5.34 -26.71 8.58
CA MET A 1 6.08 -26.14 7.42
C MET A 1 6.27 -24.63 7.57
N LEU A 2 5.22 -23.84 7.85
CA LEU A 2 5.31 -22.39 8.05
C LEU A 2 6.29 -21.96 9.17
N GLU A 3 6.34 -22.67 10.30
CA GLU A 3 7.30 -22.38 11.39
C GLU A 3 8.76 -22.52 10.94
N LYS A 4 9.07 -23.38 9.96
CA LYS A 4 10.43 -23.60 9.43
C LYS A 4 10.84 -22.53 8.41
N TYR A 5 9.88 -21.92 7.72
CA TYR A 5 10.11 -20.82 6.76
C TYR A 5 10.22 -19.47 7.47
N PHE A 6 9.34 -19.19 8.44
CA PHE A 6 9.25 -17.88 9.10
C PHE A 6 9.92 -17.83 10.49
N ASN A 7 10.30 -18.98 11.07
CA ASN A 7 10.99 -19.07 12.36
C ASN A 7 10.32 -18.21 13.46
N TYR A 8 9.00 -18.31 13.60
CA TYR A 8 8.20 -17.45 14.51
C TYR A 8 8.73 -17.42 15.95
N LYS A 9 9.21 -18.56 16.47
CA LYS A 9 9.82 -18.65 17.81
C LYS A 9 11.11 -17.84 17.98
N LYS A 10 11.90 -17.70 16.91
CA LYS A 10 13.15 -16.91 16.93
C LYS A 10 12.86 -15.41 16.98
N HIS A 11 11.76 -15.00 16.36
CA HIS A 11 11.25 -13.64 16.32
C HIS A 11 10.25 -13.34 17.45
N LYS A 12 9.99 -14.30 18.36
CA LYS A 12 9.03 -14.20 19.47
C LYS A 12 7.62 -13.75 19.04
N THR A 13 7.19 -14.18 17.86
CA THR A 13 5.90 -13.84 17.23
C THR A 13 5.09 -15.12 17.02
N ASP A 14 3.80 -14.97 16.72
CA ASP A 14 2.86 -16.05 16.46
C ASP A 14 2.16 -15.85 15.12
N PHE A 15 1.58 -16.92 14.59
CA PHE A 15 0.94 -16.90 13.27
C PHE A 15 -0.20 -15.88 13.16
N LYS A 16 -0.95 -15.62 14.25
CA LYS A 16 -2.03 -14.63 14.22
C LYS A 16 -1.47 -13.21 14.11
N THR A 17 -0.41 -12.93 14.86
CA THR A 17 0.30 -11.65 14.82
C THR A 17 0.86 -11.38 13.42
N GLU A 18 1.51 -12.35 12.79
CA GLU A 18 2.08 -12.18 11.43
C GLU A 18 1.00 -11.96 10.36
N VAL A 19 -0.10 -12.70 10.43
CA VAL A 19 -1.21 -12.50 9.50
C VAL A 19 -1.84 -11.12 9.69
N LEU A 20 -2.04 -10.68 10.93
CA LEU A 20 -2.59 -9.36 11.21
C LEU A 20 -1.64 -8.24 10.76
N ALA A 21 -0.34 -8.40 11.00
CA ALA A 21 0.69 -7.47 10.55
C ALA A 21 0.71 -7.40 9.01
N GLY A 22 0.72 -8.55 8.33
CA GLY A 22 0.67 -8.62 6.87
C GLY A 22 -0.58 -7.98 6.28
N VAL A 23 -1.77 -8.24 6.86
CA VAL A 23 -3.03 -7.61 6.43
C VAL A 23 -2.98 -6.10 6.66
N THR A 24 -2.44 -5.64 7.79
CA THR A 24 -2.32 -4.20 8.08
C THR A 24 -1.38 -3.50 7.10
N THR A 25 -0.23 -4.09 6.79
CA THR A 25 0.70 -3.58 5.77
C THR A 25 0.06 -3.57 4.39
N PHE A 26 -0.62 -4.65 4.00
CA PHE A 26 -1.33 -4.75 2.73
C PHE A 26 -2.40 -3.67 2.58
N LEU A 27 -3.23 -3.47 3.62
CA LEU A 27 -4.26 -2.43 3.61
C LEU A 27 -3.66 -1.02 3.55
N THR A 28 -2.53 -0.79 4.21
CA THR A 28 -1.82 0.49 4.16
C THR A 28 -1.32 0.79 2.73
N MET A 29 -0.69 -0.18 2.07
CA MET A 29 -0.24 -0.02 0.68
C MET A 29 -1.42 0.13 -0.29
N ALA A 30 -2.49 -0.65 -0.11
CA ALA A 30 -3.70 -0.53 -0.91
C ALA A 30 -4.35 0.86 -0.76
N TYR A 31 -4.36 1.41 0.45
CA TYR A 31 -4.84 2.77 0.67
C TYR A 31 -3.97 3.80 -0.06
N ILE A 32 -2.63 3.73 0.05
CA ILE A 32 -1.70 4.63 -0.65
C ILE A 32 -1.88 4.55 -2.17
N MET A 33 -2.10 3.35 -2.71
CA MET A 33 -2.30 3.10 -4.15
C MET A 33 -3.45 3.93 -4.73
N PHE A 34 -4.54 4.12 -3.99
CA PHE A 34 -5.68 4.92 -4.45
C PHE A 34 -5.62 6.37 -3.98
N LEU A 35 -5.19 6.62 -2.74
CA LEU A 35 -5.18 7.95 -2.15
C LEU A 35 -4.27 8.92 -2.92
N ASN A 36 -3.04 8.51 -3.25
CA ASN A 36 -2.09 9.38 -3.92
C ASN A 36 -2.60 9.85 -5.30
N PRO A 37 -3.11 8.97 -6.17
CA PRO A 37 -3.73 9.36 -7.44
C PRO A 37 -4.88 10.34 -7.28
N PHE A 38 -5.78 10.12 -6.32
CA PHE A 38 -6.89 11.05 -6.05
C PHE A 38 -6.41 12.43 -5.57
N ILE A 39 -5.33 12.48 -4.79
CA ILE A 39 -4.73 13.75 -4.35
C ILE A 39 -4.07 14.47 -5.53
N LEU A 40 -3.27 13.76 -6.33
CA LEU A 40 -2.50 14.35 -7.44
C LEU A 40 -3.36 14.71 -8.67
N SER A 41 -4.42 13.96 -8.93
CA SER A 41 -5.37 14.24 -10.03
C SER A 41 -6.25 15.46 -9.76
N GLY A 42 -6.21 16.01 -8.55
CA GLY A 42 -7.00 17.17 -8.16
C GLY A 42 -8.46 16.87 -7.86
N GLU A 43 -8.84 15.59 -7.73
CA GLU A 43 -10.23 15.18 -7.46
C GLU A 43 -10.75 15.71 -6.12
N PHE A 44 -9.84 15.96 -5.16
CA PHE A 44 -10.14 16.62 -3.89
C PHE A 44 -9.95 18.15 -3.91
N ALA A 45 -9.33 18.74 -4.94
CA ALA A 45 -8.89 20.14 -4.96
C ALA A 45 -9.81 21.10 -5.74
N GLY A 46 -10.89 20.59 -6.35
CA GLY A 46 -11.84 21.38 -7.12
C GLY A 46 -11.40 21.61 -8.58
N PRO A 47 -12.33 22.10 -9.42
CA PRO A 47 -12.34 21.97 -10.89
C PRO A 47 -11.20 22.62 -11.67
N GLU A 48 -10.23 23.26 -11.02
CA GLU A 48 -9.20 24.04 -11.72
C GLU A 48 -7.78 23.46 -11.68
N LYS A 49 -7.43 22.47 -10.85
CA LYS A 49 -6.04 21.97 -10.83
C LYS A 49 -5.91 20.49 -10.49
N GLY A 50 -6.15 19.65 -11.50
CA GLY A 50 -5.39 18.41 -11.60
C GLY A 50 -3.98 18.75 -12.07
N PHE A 51 -2.97 18.55 -11.22
CA PHE A 51 -1.57 18.82 -11.62
C PHE A 51 -1.11 17.82 -12.70
N PHE A 52 -1.71 16.62 -12.72
CA PHE A 52 -1.35 15.51 -13.60
C PHE A 52 -2.59 14.67 -13.98
N ASP A 53 -2.51 13.96 -15.11
CA ASP A 53 -3.54 13.02 -15.56
C ASP A 53 -3.69 11.84 -14.57
N PHE A 54 -4.93 11.49 -14.20
CA PHE A 54 -5.23 10.44 -13.22
C PHE A 54 -4.62 9.09 -13.60
N GLY A 55 -4.69 8.69 -14.88
CA GLY A 55 -4.15 7.41 -15.35
C GLY A 55 -2.63 7.35 -15.24
N ALA A 56 -1.95 8.46 -15.54
CA ALA A 56 -0.50 8.57 -15.40
C ALA A 56 -0.05 8.47 -13.93
N VAL A 57 -0.68 9.23 -13.02
CA VAL A 57 -0.33 9.18 -11.58
C VAL A 57 -0.75 7.88 -10.91
N PHE A 58 -1.85 7.26 -11.35
CA PHE A 58 -2.27 5.95 -10.89
C PHE A 58 -1.22 4.88 -11.23
N THR A 59 -0.77 4.85 -12.48
CA THR A 59 0.26 3.90 -12.92
C THR A 59 1.59 4.12 -12.18
N ALA A 60 2.02 5.38 -12.03
CA ALA A 60 3.24 5.72 -11.29
C ALA A 60 3.14 5.32 -9.81
N THR A 61 1.98 5.52 -9.19
CA THR A 61 1.75 5.14 -7.79
C THR A 61 1.75 3.63 -7.63
N ILE A 62 1.14 2.87 -8.55
CA ILE A 62 1.20 1.40 -8.51
C ILE A 62 2.65 0.93 -8.49
N VAL A 63 3.48 1.44 -9.42
CA VAL A 63 4.90 1.09 -9.49
C VAL A 63 5.62 1.46 -8.19
N ALA A 64 5.36 2.64 -7.62
CA ALA A 64 5.96 3.06 -6.36
C ALA A 64 5.54 2.16 -5.18
N THR A 65 4.26 1.83 -5.07
CA THR A 65 3.73 0.96 -4.00
C THR A 65 4.15 -0.49 -4.14
N ALA A 66 4.44 -0.96 -5.35
CA ALA A 66 4.94 -2.32 -5.56
C ALA A 66 6.42 -2.47 -5.16
N VAL A 67 7.18 -1.38 -5.10
CA VAL A 67 8.60 -1.36 -4.72
C VAL A 67 8.81 -1.03 -3.24
N ALA A 68 7.89 -0.27 -2.64
CA ALA A 68 7.91 0.11 -1.22
C ALA A 68 7.56 -1.07 -0.29
#